data_AF-A0A356TGD5-F1
#
_entry.id   AF-A0A356TGD5-F1
#
_cell.length_a   1.000
_cell.length_b   1.000
_cell.length_c   1.000
_cell.angle_alpha   90.00
_cell.angle_beta   90.00
_cell.angle_gamma   90.00
#
_symmetry.space_group_name_H-M   'P 1'
#
loop_
_entity.id
_entity.type
_entity.pdbx_description
1 polymer ?
#
loop_
_entity_poly.entity_id
_entity_poly.type
_entity_poly.pdbx_seq_one_letter_code
_entity_poly.pdbx_strand_id
1 'polypeptide(L)'
;MHETARRMPSACSTKGGPRMLHPKTRLAWISDEVGYGVLATEDIPCGTILWALDPLDRVLSPADVKRLDPALWPILETYTYVTGRGDRILCWDHGRFMNHSCEPVSLSPGVDFELAVRDIRAGEEITCDYGSLNLEQDLSCLCGSPYCRKVIRASDFEELAHSWDARLRDAVVRTLGVEQPLLPFVKDAEHLARWAEHPDELPSAMRHRYPIRDVIAAAPRR
;
A
#
# COMPACT_ATOMS: atom_id res chain seq x y z
N MET A 1 35.81 48.30 17.84
CA MET A 1 35.14 47.93 16.57
C MET A 1 35.39 46.43 16.38
N HIS A 2 34.55 45.62 17.01
CA HIS A 2 33.55 44.74 16.36
C HIS A 2 34.14 43.44 15.82
N GLU A 3 34.36 42.50 16.74
CA GLU A 3 34.47 41.09 16.43
C GLU A 3 33.08 40.48 16.66
N THR A 4 32.29 40.41 15.58
CA THR A 4 30.98 39.77 15.59
C THR A 4 31.20 38.26 15.52
N ALA A 5 31.25 37.62 16.68
CA ALA A 5 31.08 36.18 16.79
C ALA A 5 29.75 35.78 16.14
N ARG A 6 29.81 35.22 14.93
CA ARG A 6 28.65 34.60 14.29
C ARG A 6 28.26 33.39 15.13
N ARG A 7 27.19 33.55 15.92
CA ARG A 7 26.46 32.41 16.48
C ARG A 7 26.08 31.50 15.31
N MET A 8 26.57 30.27 15.32
CA MET A 8 26.08 29.23 14.43
C MET A 8 24.58 29.02 14.71
N PRO A 9 23.70 29.00 13.70
CA PRO A 9 22.32 28.62 13.91
C PRO A 9 22.25 27.20 14.47
N SER A 10 21.35 27.01 15.42
CA SER A 10 21.00 25.77 16.12
C SER A 10 20.89 24.57 15.18
N ALA A 11 21.27 23.39 15.70
CA ALA A 11 21.08 22.07 15.09
C ALA A 11 19.82 21.98 14.22
N CYS A 12 19.98 21.42 13.02
CA CYS A 12 18.88 21.09 12.12
C CYS A 12 18.04 19.95 12.74
N SER A 13 17.26 20.27 13.77
CA SER A 13 16.16 19.43 14.22
C SER A 13 14.98 19.77 13.32
N THR A 14 14.89 19.09 12.18
CA THR A 14 13.64 19.04 11.44
C THR A 14 12.65 18.25 12.27
N LYS A 15 11.79 18.98 13.00
CA LYS A 15 10.58 18.45 13.62
C LYS A 15 9.84 17.57 12.60
N GLY A 16 9.50 16.35 13.00
CA GLY A 16 8.92 15.33 12.13
C GLY A 16 7.60 15.78 11.48
N GLY A 17 7.54 15.60 10.16
CA GLY A 17 6.34 15.64 9.33
C GLY A 17 6.73 15.37 7.86
N PRO A 18 5.79 15.03 6.98
CA PRO A 18 4.59 14.20 7.16
C PRO A 18 4.96 12.71 7.09
N ARG A 19 4.20 11.87 7.79
CA ARG A 19 4.25 10.40 7.66
C ARG A 19 2.99 10.01 6.92
N MET A 20 3.08 9.38 5.77
CA MET A 20 1.89 8.96 5.05
C MET A 20 2.12 7.60 4.39
N LEU A 21 1.09 6.82 4.13
CA LEU A 21 0.63 5.67 4.93
C LEU A 21 -0.05 6.13 6.22
N HIS A 22 0.19 5.54 7.39
CA HIS A 22 -0.46 5.90 8.66
C HIS A 22 0.50 6.64 9.62
N PRO A 23 0.05 7.64 10.43
CA PRO A 23 0.95 8.42 11.29
C PRO A 23 1.70 7.60 12.34
N LYS A 24 1.12 6.48 12.79
CA LYS A 24 1.75 5.56 13.74
C LYS A 24 2.69 4.56 13.06
N THR A 25 3.45 5.01 12.08
CA THR A 25 4.42 4.18 11.35
C THR A 25 5.78 4.86 11.23
N ARG A 26 6.80 4.06 10.92
CA ARG A 26 8.16 4.52 10.61
C ARG A 26 8.80 3.61 9.56
N LEU A 27 9.72 4.17 8.78
CA LEU A 27 10.59 3.37 7.94
C LEU A 27 11.62 2.61 8.79
N ALA A 28 11.95 1.39 8.40
CA ALA A 28 12.97 0.57 9.03
C ALA A 28 13.71 -0.27 7.98
N TRP A 29 14.99 -0.56 8.22
CA TRP A 29 15.69 -1.60 7.48
C TRP A 29 15.22 -2.98 7.98
N ILE A 30 14.81 -3.85 7.07
CA ILE A 30 14.32 -5.20 7.38
C ILE A 30 15.45 -6.22 7.19
N SER A 31 16.02 -6.31 5.99
CA SER A 31 17.16 -7.18 5.68
C SER A 31 17.84 -6.76 4.37
N ASP A 32 18.96 -7.40 4.04
CA ASP A 32 19.66 -7.15 2.76
C ASP A 32 18.87 -7.68 1.55
N GLU A 33 18.02 -8.69 1.74
CA GLU A 33 17.20 -9.29 0.70
C GLU A 33 15.92 -8.49 0.40
N VAL A 34 15.29 -7.91 1.43
CA VAL A 34 14.01 -7.18 1.31
C VAL A 34 14.24 -5.67 1.26
N GLY A 35 15.27 -5.17 1.92
CA GLY A 35 15.57 -3.74 2.04
C GLY A 35 14.75 -3.06 3.12
N TYR A 36 14.16 -1.91 2.78
CA TYR A 36 13.35 -1.13 3.72
C TYR A 36 11.91 -1.65 3.80
N GLY A 37 11.31 -1.49 4.97
CA GLY A 37 9.92 -1.79 5.26
C GLY A 37 9.31 -0.74 6.17
N VAL A 38 8.01 -0.86 6.42
CA VAL A 38 7.27 0.08 7.27
C VAL A 38 6.84 -0.62 8.55
N LEU A 39 7.24 -0.10 9.71
CA LEU A 39 6.88 -0.69 11.00
C LEU A 39 5.91 0.22 11.76
N ALA A 40 4.96 -0.39 12.48
CA ALA A 40 4.10 0.30 13.42
C ALA A 40 4.93 0.85 14.59
N THR A 41 4.67 2.10 15.00
CA THR A 41 5.33 2.71 16.17
C THR A 41 4.52 2.54 17.45
N GLU A 42 3.25 2.20 17.33
CA GLU A 42 2.26 2.02 18.39
C GLU A 42 1.27 0.95 17.93
N ASP A 43 0.42 0.46 18.84
CA ASP A 43 -0.67 -0.44 18.47
C ASP A 43 -1.66 0.29 17.54
N ILE A 44 -2.04 -0.38 16.44
CA ILE A 44 -3.02 0.09 15.45
C ILE A 44 -4.18 -0.91 15.44
N PRO A 45 -5.40 -0.51 15.82
CA PRO A 45 -6.56 -1.41 15.84
C PRO A 45 -6.99 -1.90 14.46
N CYS A 46 -7.58 -3.09 14.42
CA CYS A 46 -8.32 -3.59 13.26
C CYS A 46 -9.40 -2.59 12.82
N GLY A 47 -9.58 -2.43 11.51
CA GLY A 47 -10.50 -1.46 10.91
C GLY A 47 -9.90 -0.06 10.71
N THR A 48 -8.64 0.18 11.09
CA THR A 48 -7.96 1.46 10.83
C THR A 48 -7.56 1.57 9.35
N ILE A 49 -7.77 2.73 8.73
CA ILE A 49 -7.26 3.03 7.38
C ILE A 49 -5.75 3.21 7.46
N LEU A 50 -5.01 2.35 6.75
CA LEU A 50 -3.54 2.33 6.75
C LEU A 50 -2.94 3.15 5.61
N TRP A 51 -3.60 3.17 4.46
CA TRP A 51 -3.19 3.90 3.26
C TRP A 51 -4.40 4.50 2.56
N ALA A 52 -4.24 5.64 1.90
CA ALA A 52 -5.25 6.22 1.01
C ALA A 52 -4.54 6.91 -0.16
N LEU A 53 -5.07 6.75 -1.37
CA LEU A 53 -4.57 7.44 -2.56
C LEU A 53 -4.88 8.93 -2.43
N ASP A 54 -3.86 9.77 -2.47
CA ASP A 54 -4.01 11.21 -2.31
C ASP A 54 -3.46 12.01 -3.52
N PRO A 55 -3.74 13.32 -3.61
CA PRO A 55 -3.32 14.14 -4.76
C PRO A 55 -1.80 14.26 -5.00
N LEU A 56 -0.96 13.90 -4.03
CA LEU A 56 0.50 13.89 -4.19
C LEU A 56 1.01 12.60 -4.81
N ASP A 57 0.23 11.51 -4.79
CA ASP A 57 0.57 10.28 -5.48
C ASP A 57 0.59 10.49 -6.99
N ARG A 58 1.61 9.93 -7.64
CA ARG A 58 1.76 10.07 -9.08
C ARG A 58 1.05 8.93 -9.80
N VAL A 59 -0.04 9.28 -10.47
CA VAL A 59 -0.75 8.39 -11.40
C VAL A 59 -0.08 8.44 -12.77
N LEU A 60 0.37 7.29 -13.27
CA LEU A 60 1.02 7.12 -14.57
C LEU A 60 0.17 6.22 -15.45
N SER A 61 -0.43 6.78 -16.51
CA SER A 61 -1.12 5.96 -17.49
C SER A 61 -0.13 5.09 -18.29
N PRO A 62 -0.58 4.02 -18.96
CA PRO A 62 0.27 3.25 -19.87
C PRO A 62 0.95 4.10 -20.96
N ALA A 63 0.32 5.22 -21.38
CA ALA A 63 0.90 6.15 -22.33
C ALA A 63 2.01 7.00 -21.71
N ASP A 64 1.87 7.39 -20.44
CA ASP A 64 2.91 8.14 -19.72
C ASP A 64 4.15 7.28 -19.49
N VAL A 65 3.97 6.03 -19.06
CA VAL A 65 5.06 5.07 -18.87
C VAL A 65 5.86 4.87 -20.16
N LYS A 66 5.20 4.78 -21.32
CA LYS A 66 5.86 4.64 -22.63
C LYS A 66 6.70 5.85 -23.04
N ARG A 67 6.43 7.04 -22.47
CA ARG A 67 7.17 8.27 -22.75
C ARG A 67 8.35 8.48 -21.79
N LEU A 68 8.41 7.74 -20.69
CA LEU A 68 9.52 7.81 -19.74
C LEU A 68 10.78 7.17 -20.33
N ASP A 69 11.92 7.65 -19.85
CA ASP A 69 13.21 7.05 -20.15
C ASP A 69 13.24 5.59 -19.63
N PRO A 70 13.64 4.60 -20.45
CA PRO A 70 13.78 3.21 -20.01
C PRO A 70 14.65 3.02 -18.76
N ALA A 71 15.58 3.93 -18.48
CA ALA A 71 16.40 3.90 -17.27
C ALA A 71 15.59 4.03 -15.96
N LEU A 72 14.36 4.53 -16.03
CA LEU A 72 13.45 4.63 -14.88
C LEU A 72 12.68 3.33 -14.60
N TRP A 73 12.74 2.35 -15.50
CA TRP A 73 11.98 1.11 -15.37
C TRP A 73 12.20 0.38 -14.03
N PRO A 74 13.44 0.23 -13.51
CA PRO A 74 13.65 -0.45 -12.22
C PRO A 74 12.92 0.22 -11.06
N ILE A 75 12.79 1.55 -11.08
CA ILE A 75 12.05 2.32 -10.06
C ILE A 75 10.55 2.05 -10.20
N LEU A 76 10.04 2.03 -11.43
CA LEU A 76 8.62 1.75 -11.68
C LEU A 76 8.26 0.32 -11.29
N GLU A 77 9.11 -0.66 -11.63
CA GLU A 77 8.91 -2.06 -11.28
C GLU A 77 8.91 -2.29 -9.76
N THR A 78 9.75 -1.57 -9.02
CA THR A 78 9.91 -1.74 -7.57
C THR A 78 8.87 -0.98 -6.75
N TYR A 79 8.58 0.27 -7.12
CA TYR A 79 7.86 1.21 -6.25
C TYR A 79 6.46 1.60 -6.77
N THR A 80 5.92 0.87 -7.73
CA THR A 80 4.55 1.09 -8.21
C THR A 80 3.73 -0.17 -8.20
N TYR A 81 2.43 -0.01 -8.02
CA TYR A 81 1.44 -1.06 -8.28
C TYR A 81 0.53 -0.66 -9.44
N VAL A 82 -0.11 -1.65 -10.07
CA VAL A 82 -1.01 -1.43 -11.20
C VAL A 82 -2.46 -1.47 -10.71
N THR A 83 -3.22 -0.44 -11.06
CA THR A 83 -4.64 -0.33 -10.71
C THR A 83 -5.53 -1.19 -11.60
N GLY A 84 -6.80 -1.38 -11.21
CA GLY A 84 -7.85 -1.97 -12.07
C GLY A 84 -8.09 -1.22 -13.39
N ARG A 85 -7.54 -0.02 -13.57
CA ARG A 85 -7.58 0.75 -14.83
C ARG A 85 -6.33 0.54 -15.71
N GLY A 86 -5.32 -0.15 -15.20
CA GLY A 86 -4.01 -0.31 -15.84
C GLY A 86 -3.05 0.86 -15.60
N ASP A 87 -3.43 1.85 -14.79
CA ASP A 87 -2.53 2.94 -14.38
C ASP A 87 -1.55 2.44 -13.32
N ARG A 88 -0.30 2.91 -13.36
CA ARG A 88 0.68 2.71 -12.29
C ARG A 88 0.59 3.84 -11.26
N ILE A 89 0.57 3.48 -9.98
CA ILE A 89 0.62 4.45 -8.88
C ILE A 89 2.00 4.42 -8.26
N LEU A 90 2.69 5.56 -8.27
CA LEU A 90 3.92 5.77 -7.51
C LEU A 90 3.58 6.57 -6.25
N CYS A 91 3.60 5.89 -5.10
CA CYS A 91 3.30 6.53 -3.83
C CYS A 91 4.39 7.55 -3.48
N TRP A 92 4.01 8.77 -3.12
CA TRP A 92 4.98 9.81 -2.76
C TRP A 92 5.52 9.65 -1.33
N ASP A 93 4.91 8.80 -0.53
CA ASP A 93 5.14 8.65 0.91
C ASP A 93 5.82 7.29 1.25
N HIS A 94 5.64 6.80 2.49
CA HIS A 94 6.18 5.51 2.93
C HIS A 94 5.40 4.29 2.40
N GLY A 95 4.21 4.48 1.84
CA GLY A 95 3.40 3.38 1.29
C GLY A 95 4.15 2.57 0.22
N ARG A 96 5.07 3.21 -0.52
CA ARG A 96 5.94 2.55 -1.51
C ARG A 96 6.89 1.49 -0.91
N PHE A 97 7.09 1.50 0.41
CA PHE A 97 7.94 0.55 1.13
C PHE A 97 7.11 -0.51 1.89
N MET A 98 5.80 -0.60 1.67
CA MET A 98 5.03 -1.72 2.20
C MET A 98 5.46 -3.01 1.50
N ASN A 99 6.02 -3.92 2.28
CA ASN A 99 6.45 -5.21 1.79
C ASN A 99 5.28 -6.20 1.70
N HIS A 100 5.56 -7.28 0.99
CA HIS A 100 4.62 -8.37 0.86
C HIS A 100 4.60 -9.29 2.10
N SER A 101 3.40 -9.71 2.52
CA SER A 101 3.21 -10.90 3.34
C SER A 101 2.07 -11.77 2.80
N CYS A 102 2.22 -13.10 2.91
CA CYS A 102 1.14 -14.05 2.64
C CYS A 102 0.02 -14.00 3.71
N GLU A 103 0.31 -13.40 4.86
CA GLU A 103 -0.65 -13.03 5.90
C GLU A 103 -0.59 -11.52 6.13
N PRO A 104 -1.07 -10.72 5.16
CA PRO A 104 -0.94 -9.27 5.21
C PRO A 104 -1.76 -8.69 6.36
N VAL A 105 -1.36 -7.53 6.86
CA VAL A 105 -2.16 -6.72 7.78
C VAL A 105 -2.99 -5.68 7.05
N SER A 106 -2.60 -5.32 5.84
CA SER A 106 -3.23 -4.28 5.02
C SER A 106 -3.85 -4.91 3.78
N LEU A 107 -5.13 -4.62 3.54
CA LEU A 107 -5.86 -5.06 2.34
C LEU A 107 -6.71 -3.91 1.77
N SER A 108 -6.85 -3.86 0.45
CA SER A 108 -7.75 -2.93 -0.24
C SER A 108 -9.06 -3.61 -0.64
N PRO A 109 -10.23 -2.98 -0.41
CA PRO A 109 -11.51 -3.42 -0.98
C PRO A 109 -11.69 -3.02 -2.45
N GLY A 110 -10.58 -2.90 -3.20
CA GLY A 110 -10.58 -2.52 -4.60
C GLY A 110 -11.02 -1.07 -4.87
N VAL A 111 -10.85 -0.22 -3.87
CA VAL A 111 -11.01 1.23 -3.92
C VAL A 111 -9.71 1.90 -3.46
N ASP A 112 -9.66 3.22 -3.52
CA ASP A 112 -8.45 4.03 -3.36
C ASP A 112 -7.97 4.15 -1.89
N PHE A 113 -8.11 3.10 -1.05
CA PHE A 113 -7.55 2.99 0.30
C PHE A 113 -7.32 1.53 0.74
N GLU A 114 -6.57 1.34 1.84
CA GLU A 114 -6.34 0.05 2.50
C GLU A 114 -6.72 0.08 3.99
N LEU A 115 -7.22 -1.05 4.49
CA LEU A 115 -7.62 -1.26 5.89
C LEU A 115 -6.69 -2.23 6.61
N ALA A 116 -6.45 -1.96 7.89
CA ALA A 116 -5.95 -2.92 8.84
C ALA A 116 -6.99 -4.04 9.03
N VAL A 117 -6.69 -5.26 8.60
CA VAL A 117 -7.61 -6.42 8.69
C VAL A 117 -7.40 -7.29 9.93
N ARG A 118 -6.55 -6.83 10.84
CA ARG A 118 -6.37 -7.32 12.21
C ARG A 118 -5.74 -6.23 13.07
N ASP A 119 -5.70 -6.43 14.39
CA ASP A 119 -4.90 -5.56 15.25
C ASP A 119 -3.42 -5.74 14.91
N ILE A 120 -2.67 -4.64 14.93
CA ILE A 120 -1.24 -4.57 14.61
C ILE A 120 -0.52 -4.04 15.85
N ARG A 121 0.45 -4.79 16.38
CA ARG A 121 1.22 -4.35 17.54
C ARG A 121 2.35 -3.40 17.16
N ALA A 122 2.73 -2.54 18.10
CA ALA A 122 3.94 -1.74 17.97
C ALA A 122 5.15 -2.63 17.62
N GLY A 123 5.89 -2.23 16.58
CA GLY A 123 7.04 -2.98 16.06
C GLY A 123 6.72 -3.98 14.94
N GLU A 124 5.45 -4.34 14.71
CA GLU A 124 5.06 -5.18 13.57
C GLU A 124 5.19 -4.42 12.25
N GLU A 125 5.45 -5.17 11.17
CA GLU A 125 5.52 -4.62 9.83
C GLU A 125 4.13 -4.43 9.19
N ILE A 126 3.95 -3.29 8.53
CA ILE A 126 2.78 -2.99 7.70
C ILE A 126 3.01 -3.60 6.32
N THR A 127 2.40 -4.76 6.10
CA THR A 127 2.53 -5.54 4.86
C THR A 127 1.19 -5.66 4.13
N CYS A 128 1.24 -5.72 2.79
CA CYS A 128 0.10 -6.02 1.93
C CYS A 128 0.30 -7.32 1.14
N ASP A 129 -0.72 -7.76 0.40
CA ASP A 129 -0.62 -8.93 -0.49
C ASP A 129 -0.29 -8.47 -1.92
N TYR A 130 0.91 -8.75 -2.42
CA TYR A 130 1.26 -8.36 -3.80
C TYR A 130 0.42 -9.12 -4.84
N GLY A 131 -0.18 -10.25 -4.48
CA GLY A 131 -1.14 -10.94 -5.35
C GLY A 131 -2.37 -10.09 -5.69
N SER A 132 -2.72 -9.10 -4.86
CA SER A 132 -3.82 -8.18 -5.13
C SER A 132 -3.41 -6.93 -5.92
N LEU A 133 -2.17 -6.88 -6.45
CA LEU A 133 -1.58 -5.68 -7.08
C LEU A 133 -1.34 -5.82 -8.59
N ASN A 134 -2.07 -6.74 -9.25
CA ASN A 134 -2.00 -6.97 -10.70
C ASN A 134 -0.56 -7.23 -11.20
N LEU A 135 0.08 -8.27 -10.67
CA LEU A 135 1.45 -8.63 -11.01
C LEU A 135 1.64 -8.92 -12.50
N GLU A 136 2.66 -8.29 -13.10
CA GLU A 136 3.10 -8.60 -14.47
C GLU A 136 3.88 -9.92 -14.54
N GLN A 137 4.54 -10.29 -13.44
CA GLN A 137 5.41 -11.47 -13.32
C GLN A 137 5.28 -12.07 -11.92
N ASP A 138 5.47 -13.39 -11.82
CA ASP A 138 5.47 -14.08 -10.54
C ASP A 138 6.69 -13.67 -9.69
N LEU A 139 6.51 -13.59 -8.37
CA LEU A 139 7.53 -13.16 -7.43
C LEU A 139 7.90 -14.27 -6.45
N SER A 140 9.20 -14.48 -6.22
CA SER A 140 9.65 -15.37 -5.14
C SER A 140 9.38 -14.71 -3.78
N CYS A 141 8.73 -15.44 -2.87
CA CYS A 141 8.28 -14.89 -1.60
C CYS A 141 9.23 -15.24 -0.44
N LEU A 142 9.64 -14.21 0.31
CA LEU A 142 10.50 -14.31 1.49
C LEU A 142 9.82 -13.81 2.77
N CYS A 143 8.49 -13.71 2.80
CA CYS A 143 7.75 -13.04 3.89
C CYS A 143 7.86 -13.69 5.28
N GLY A 144 8.45 -14.88 5.40
CA GLY A 144 8.62 -15.57 6.69
C GLY A 144 7.34 -16.12 7.34
N SER A 145 6.16 -15.88 6.78
CA SER A 145 4.90 -16.45 7.30
C SER A 145 4.93 -17.99 7.31
N PRO A 146 4.37 -18.65 8.34
CA PRO A 146 4.19 -20.11 8.35
C PRO A 146 3.28 -20.60 7.21
N TYR A 147 2.44 -19.73 6.64
CA TYR A 147 1.57 -19.99 5.49
C TYR A 147 2.10 -19.37 4.19
N CYS A 148 3.41 -19.12 4.12
CA CYS A 148 4.05 -18.55 2.94
C CYS A 148 3.81 -19.40 1.68
N ARG A 149 3.23 -18.77 0.65
CA ARG A 149 2.95 -19.35 -0.68
C ARG A 149 4.19 -19.71 -1.49
N LYS A 150 5.38 -19.24 -1.07
CA LYS A 150 6.70 -19.35 -1.74
C LYS A 150 6.81 -18.63 -3.08
N VAL A 151 5.75 -18.57 -3.85
CA VAL A 151 5.64 -17.80 -5.09
C VAL A 151 4.31 -17.06 -5.08
N ILE A 152 4.36 -15.75 -5.31
CA ILE A 152 3.18 -14.89 -5.48
C ILE A 152 2.90 -14.82 -6.96
N ARG A 153 1.71 -15.25 -7.36
CA ARG A 153 1.35 -15.42 -8.76
C ARG A 153 0.39 -14.34 -9.21
N ALA A 154 0.43 -14.05 -10.50
CA ALA A 154 -0.60 -13.21 -11.10
C ALA A 154 -2.02 -13.81 -10.96
N SER A 155 -2.17 -15.13 -10.89
CA SER A 155 -3.47 -15.81 -10.68
C SER A 155 -3.97 -15.76 -9.24
N ASP A 156 -3.15 -15.32 -8.28
CA ASP A 156 -3.56 -15.18 -6.88
C ASP A 156 -4.75 -14.23 -6.75
N PHE A 157 -4.91 -13.28 -7.68
CA PHE A 157 -6.04 -12.36 -7.69
C PHE A 157 -7.38 -13.12 -7.76
N GLU A 158 -7.56 -13.95 -8.78
CA GLU A 158 -8.79 -14.73 -8.96
C GLU A 158 -8.95 -15.82 -7.89
N GLU A 159 -7.83 -16.39 -7.42
CA GLU A 159 -7.83 -17.48 -6.46
C GLU A 159 -8.09 -17.02 -5.02
N LEU A 160 -7.63 -15.83 -4.62
CA LEU A 160 -7.62 -15.39 -3.21
C LEU A 160 -8.56 -14.22 -2.90
N ALA A 161 -9.14 -13.55 -3.89
CA ALA A 161 -10.00 -12.40 -3.65
C ALA A 161 -11.14 -12.68 -2.67
N HIS A 162 -11.75 -13.85 -2.73
CA HIS A 162 -12.82 -14.25 -1.81
C HIS A 162 -12.35 -14.26 -0.33
N SER A 163 -11.09 -14.65 -0.08
CA SER A 163 -10.49 -14.67 1.24
C SER A 163 -10.14 -13.27 1.73
N TRP A 164 -9.60 -12.42 0.84
CA TRP A 164 -9.35 -11.01 1.15
C TRP A 164 -10.65 -10.28 1.50
N ASP A 165 -11.70 -10.47 0.69
CA ASP A 165 -13.01 -9.85 0.89
C ASP A 165 -13.63 -10.27 2.23
N ALA A 166 -13.52 -11.54 2.62
CA ALA A 166 -14.02 -11.99 3.91
C ALA A 166 -13.33 -11.25 5.09
N ARG A 167 -12.01 -11.13 5.04
CA ARG A 167 -11.23 -10.41 6.06
C ARG A 167 -11.53 -8.92 6.09
N LEU A 168 -11.75 -8.33 4.92
CA LEU A 168 -12.16 -6.93 4.79
C LEU A 168 -13.54 -6.67 5.39
N ARG A 169 -14.51 -7.57 5.16
CA ARG A 169 -15.84 -7.51 5.80
C ARG A 169 -15.76 -7.60 7.32
N ASP A 170 -14.92 -8.49 7.84
CA ASP A 170 -14.71 -8.61 9.29
C ASP A 170 -14.03 -7.36 9.90
N ALA A 171 -13.21 -6.66 9.12
CA ALA A 171 -12.50 -5.47 9.57
C ALA A 171 -13.34 -4.20 9.47
N VAL A 172 -14.12 -4.04 8.39
CA VAL A 172 -14.82 -2.79 8.09
C VAL A 172 -15.86 -2.43 9.16
N VAL A 173 -16.47 -3.43 9.81
CA VAL A 173 -17.44 -3.22 10.91
C VAL A 173 -16.82 -2.50 12.12
N ARG A 174 -15.49 -2.48 12.25
CA ARG A 174 -14.77 -1.83 13.36
C ARG A 174 -14.36 -0.39 13.02
N THR A 175 -14.44 0.02 11.76
CA THR A 175 -13.89 1.29 11.27
C THR A 175 -14.45 2.52 11.98
N LEU A 176 -15.72 2.52 12.38
CA LEU A 176 -16.36 3.63 13.10
C LEU A 176 -16.01 3.69 14.59
N GLY A 177 -15.49 2.59 15.15
CA GLY A 177 -15.11 2.48 16.55
C GLY A 177 -13.65 2.85 16.84
N VAL A 178 -12.89 3.22 15.82
CA VAL A 178 -11.44 3.48 15.92
C VAL A 178 -11.11 4.85 15.31
N GLU A 179 -9.98 5.43 15.71
CA GLU A 179 -9.49 6.67 15.12
C GLU A 179 -9.12 6.45 13.65
N GLN A 180 -9.49 7.40 12.78
CA GLN A 180 -9.19 7.33 11.35
C GLN A 180 -8.39 8.57 10.89
N PRO A 181 -7.08 8.64 11.17
CA PRO A 181 -6.27 9.81 10.83
C PRO A 181 -6.22 10.11 9.33
N LEU A 182 -6.42 9.09 8.48
CA LEU A 182 -6.38 9.21 7.03
C LEU A 182 -7.75 9.44 6.38
N LEU A 183 -8.83 9.47 7.17
CA LEU A 183 -10.18 9.70 6.64
C LEU A 183 -10.30 10.94 5.75
N PRO A 184 -9.63 12.08 6.02
CA PRO A 184 -9.68 13.26 5.14
C PRO A 184 -9.15 13.04 3.72
N PHE A 185 -8.39 11.96 3.47
CA PHE A 185 -7.80 11.63 2.17
C PHE A 185 -8.57 10.52 1.44
N VAL A 186 -9.47 9.82 2.13
CA VAL A 186 -10.26 8.74 1.53
C VAL A 186 -11.31 9.34 0.60
N LYS A 187 -11.28 8.92 -0.67
CA LYS A 187 -12.35 9.21 -1.62
C LYS A 187 -13.60 8.44 -1.23
N ASP A 188 -14.76 9.08 -1.40
CA ASP A 188 -16.06 8.53 -1.06
C ASP A 188 -16.17 8.09 0.42
N ALA A 189 -15.51 8.82 1.33
CA ALA A 189 -15.49 8.54 2.77
C ALA A 189 -16.90 8.45 3.39
N GLU A 190 -17.91 9.06 2.76
CA GLU A 190 -19.32 8.95 3.13
C GLU A 190 -19.84 7.51 3.09
N HIS A 191 -19.25 6.63 2.28
CA HIS A 191 -19.63 5.22 2.23
C HIS A 191 -19.08 4.38 3.37
N LEU A 192 -18.05 4.87 4.11
CA LEU A 192 -17.40 4.07 5.15
C LEU A 192 -18.38 3.67 6.26
N ALA A 193 -19.26 4.59 6.67
CA ALA A 193 -20.28 4.29 7.67
C ALA A 193 -21.27 3.22 7.17
N ARG A 194 -21.69 3.34 5.91
CA ARG A 194 -22.58 2.36 5.27
C ARG A 194 -21.95 0.98 5.19
N TRP A 195 -20.68 0.88 4.81
CA TRP A 195 -19.97 -0.41 4.78
C TRP A 195 -19.73 -0.98 6.18
N ALA A 196 -19.55 -0.14 7.20
CA ALA A 196 -19.44 -0.61 8.58
C ALA A 196 -20.76 -1.22 9.09
N GLU A 197 -21.90 -0.65 8.72
CA GLU A 197 -23.24 -1.15 9.06
C GLU A 197 -23.68 -2.34 8.19
N HIS A 198 -23.26 -2.34 6.92
CA HIS A 198 -23.59 -3.32 5.90
C HIS A 198 -22.32 -3.85 5.21
N PRO A 199 -21.52 -4.69 5.90
CA PRO A 199 -20.23 -5.15 5.38
C PRO A 199 -20.32 -5.90 4.06
N ASP A 200 -21.44 -6.57 3.77
CA ASP A 200 -21.66 -7.25 2.49
C ASP A 200 -21.75 -6.30 1.29
N GLU A 201 -21.96 -5.00 1.52
CA GLU A 201 -21.96 -3.98 0.47
C GLU A 201 -20.56 -3.39 0.22
N LEU A 202 -19.55 -3.78 1.01
CA LEU A 202 -18.16 -3.40 0.76
C LEU A 202 -17.74 -3.95 -0.62
N PRO A 203 -17.10 -3.14 -1.49
CA PRO A 203 -16.68 -3.62 -2.79
C PRO A 203 -15.67 -4.75 -2.65
N SER A 204 -15.73 -5.69 -3.59
CA SER A 204 -14.75 -6.76 -3.68
C SER A 204 -13.40 -6.23 -4.15
N ALA A 205 -12.31 -6.80 -3.63
CA ALA A 205 -10.96 -6.62 -4.16
C ALA A 205 -10.89 -6.87 -5.67
N MET A 206 -11.76 -7.73 -6.22
CA MET A 206 -11.91 -7.97 -7.66
C MET A 206 -12.19 -6.71 -8.48
N ARG A 207 -12.72 -5.64 -7.88
CA ARG A 207 -12.87 -4.35 -8.55
C ARG A 207 -11.53 -3.78 -9.04
N HIS A 208 -10.43 -4.15 -8.37
CA HIS A 208 -9.09 -3.72 -8.74
C HIS A 208 -8.41 -4.66 -9.74
N ARG A 209 -9.05 -5.75 -10.15
CA ARG A 209 -8.46 -6.72 -11.07
C ARG A 209 -8.31 -6.14 -12.47
N TYR A 210 -7.09 -6.18 -12.99
CA TYR A 210 -6.74 -5.78 -14.35
C TYR A 210 -6.23 -7.00 -15.14
N PRO A 211 -6.72 -7.26 -16.39
CA PRO A 211 -6.29 -8.37 -17.25
C PRO A 211 -4.85 -8.18 -17.78
N ILE A 212 -3.86 -8.01 -16.90
CA ILE A 212 -2.52 -7.58 -17.30
C ILE A 212 -1.83 -8.56 -18.24
N ARG A 213 -2.06 -9.87 -18.04
CA ARG A 213 -1.51 -10.92 -18.91
C ARG A 213 -2.07 -10.87 -20.33
N ASP A 214 -3.36 -10.62 -20.48
CA ASP A 214 -3.99 -10.49 -21.79
C ASP A 214 -3.46 -9.25 -22.52
N VAL A 215 -3.26 -8.17 -21.78
CA VAL A 215 -2.70 -6.91 -22.29
C VAL A 215 -1.23 -7.07 -22.73
N ILE A 216 -0.42 -7.76 -21.92
CA ILE A 216 0.99 -8.06 -22.27
C ILE A 216 1.04 -9.02 -23.47
N ALA A 217 0.22 -10.07 -23.49
CA ALA A 217 0.20 -11.04 -24.59
C ALA A 217 -0.24 -10.42 -25.92
N ALA A 218 -1.15 -9.45 -25.88
CA ALA A 218 -1.62 -8.71 -27.06
C ALA A 218 -0.66 -7.58 -27.50
N ALA A 219 0.34 -7.23 -26.69
CA ALA A 219 1.29 -6.18 -27.04
C ALA A 219 2.18 -6.63 -28.23
N PRO A 220 2.40 -5.78 -29.24
CA PRO A 220 3.29 -6.11 -30.34
C PRO A 220 4.69 -6.39 -29.79
N ARG A 221 5.24 -7.56 -30.13
CA ARG A 221 6.63 -7.91 -29.80
C ARG A 221 7.54 -6.89 -30.50
N ARG A 222 8.32 -6.16 -29.70
CA ARG A 222 9.35 -5.25 -30.20
C ARG A 222 10.50 -6.04 -30.82
#